data_AF-A0A6B3H0Y6-F1
#
_entry.id   AF-A0A6B3H0Y6-F1
#
_cell.length_a   1.000
_cell.length_b   1.000
_cell.length_c   1.000
_cell.angle_alpha   90.00
_cell.angle_beta   90.00
_cell.angle_gamma   90.00
#
_symmetry.space_group_name_H-M   'P 1'
#
loop_
_entity.id
_entity.type
_entity.pdbx_description
1 polymer ?
#
loop_
_entity_poly.entity_id
_entity_poly.type
_entity_poly.pdbx_seq_one_letter_code
_entity_poly.pdbx_strand_id
1 'polypeptide(L)'
;AALEVLRKRNIEVSLGVSIAKAAAEEVTFTDGRVLPCRTLIWTAGVAASPLIATLGAETVRGRLAVTPQLKLPGADGVFSLGDAAAVPDLAKG
;
A
#
# COMPACT_ATOMS: atom_id res chain seq x y z
N ALA A 1 14.56 8.85 14.33
CA ALA A 1 14.59 7.74 15.31
C ALA A 1 14.77 6.37 14.64
N ALA A 2 13.79 5.81 13.92
CA ALA A 2 13.88 4.44 13.37
C ALA A 2 15.06 4.22 12.41
N LEU A 3 15.27 5.10 11.42
CA LEU A 3 16.38 5.00 10.47
C LEU A 3 17.76 5.00 11.13
N GLU A 4 17.91 5.76 12.22
CA GLU A 4 19.15 5.82 12.97
C GLU A 4 19.45 4.49 13.66
N VAL A 5 18.44 3.86 14.26
CA VAL A 5 18.56 2.53 14.89
C VAL A 5 18.97 1.48 13.85
N LEU A 6 18.36 1.49 12.66
CA LEU A 6 18.69 0.56 11.58
C LEU A 6 20.14 0.73 11.11
N ARG A 7 20.57 1.97 10.90
CA ARG A 7 21.95 2.27 10.48
C ARG A 7 22.98 1.89 11.54
N LYS A 8 22.69 2.11 12.83
CA LYS A 8 23.56 1.65 13.94
C LYS A 8 23.70 0.12 13.98
N ARG A 9 22.77 -0.62 13.38
CA ARG A 9 22.81 -2.08 13.24
C ARG A 9 23.36 -2.53 11.88
N ASN A 10 24.00 -1.63 11.12
CA ASN A 10 24.56 -1.88 9.79
C ASN A 10 23.52 -2.36 8.77
N ILE A 11 22.26 -1.94 8.90
CA ILE A 11 21.21 -2.22 7.93
C ILE A 11 21.23 -1.13 6.85
N GLU A 12 21.40 -1.55 5.60
CA GLU A 12 21.26 -0.68 4.43
C GLU A 12 19.79 -0.40 4.14
N VAL A 13 19.45 0.88 3.95
CA VAL A 13 18.08 1.33 3.69
C VAL A 13 18.04 2.12 2.38
N SER A 14 17.30 1.63 1.40
CA SER A 14 17.00 2.36 0.16
C SER A 14 15.56 2.87 0.21
N LEU A 15 15.38 4.20 0.21
CA LEU A 15 14.08 4.86 0.14
C LEU A 15 13.83 5.36 -1.28
N GLY A 16 12.56 5.57 -1.65
CA GLY A 16 12.19 6.08 -2.98
C GLY A 16 12.37 5.08 -4.12
N VAL A 17 12.67 3.81 -3.79
CA VAL A 17 12.83 2.71 -4.73
C VAL A 17 11.92 1.55 -4.33
N SER A 18 11.48 0.75 -5.29
CA SER A 18 10.71 -0.48 -5.06
C SER A 18 11.31 -1.65 -5.82
N ILE A 19 10.82 -2.87 -5.56
CA ILE A 19 11.19 -4.06 -6.34
C ILE A 19 10.40 -4.04 -7.65
N ALA A 20 11.10 -4.08 -8.78
CA ALA A 20 10.50 -4.22 -10.11
C ALA A 20 10.37 -5.70 -10.53
N LYS A 21 11.32 -6.54 -10.11
CA LYS A 21 11.33 -7.99 -10.38
C LYS A 21 12.03 -8.73 -9.25
N ALA A 22 11.51 -9.90 -8.89
CA ALA A 22 12.20 -10.87 -8.05
C ALA A 22 12.44 -12.17 -8.83
N ALA A 23 13.65 -12.71 -8.71
CA ALA A 23 14.04 -14.01 -9.26
C ALA A 23 14.59 -14.89 -8.13
N ALA A 24 14.98 -16.13 -8.45
CA ALA A 24 15.43 -17.09 -7.45
C ALA A 24 16.68 -16.65 -6.67
N GLU A 25 17.56 -15.86 -7.28
CA GLU A 25 18.87 -15.49 -6.71
C GLU A 25 19.17 -13.98 -6.79
N GLU A 26 18.20 -13.18 -7.22
CA GLU A 26 18.36 -11.73 -7.36
C GLU A 26 17.04 -10.97 -7.27
N VAL A 27 17.13 -9.68 -6.99
CA VAL A 27 16.05 -8.71 -7.19
C VAL A 27 16.51 -7.56 -8.07
N THR A 28 15.62 -7.09 -8.94
CA THR A 28 15.81 -5.87 -9.71
C THR A 28 14.96 -4.76 -9.10
N PHE A 29 15.57 -3.63 -8.81
CA PHE A 29 14.92 -2.43 -8.30
C PHE A 29 14.34 -1.59 -9.44
N THR A 30 13.38 -0.71 -9.12
CA THR A 30 12.77 0.24 -10.08
C THR A 30 13.75 1.28 -10.63
N ASP A 31 14.92 1.44 -10.01
CA ASP A 31 16.01 2.31 -10.47
C ASP A 31 17.06 1.56 -11.32
N GLY A 32 16.79 0.30 -11.66
CA GLY A 32 17.66 -0.54 -12.49
C GLY A 32 18.78 -1.26 -11.74
N ARG A 33 19.01 -0.99 -10.45
CA ARG A 33 19.97 -1.76 -9.65
C ARG A 33 19.54 -3.23 -9.57
N VAL A 34 20.52 -4.12 -9.57
CA VAL A 34 20.33 -5.56 -9.35
C VAL A 34 21.09 -5.96 -8.10
N LEU A 35 20.40 -6.63 -7.18
CA LEU A 35 20.98 -7.12 -5.94
C LEU A 35 20.88 -8.64 -5.88
N PRO A 36 22.03 -9.36 -5.90
CA PRO A 36 22.07 -10.78 -5.62
C PRO A 36 21.56 -11.06 -4.21
N CYS A 37 20.56 -11.93 -4.08
CA CYS A 37 20.04 -12.37 -2.79
C CYS A 37 19.33 -13.72 -2.91
N ARG A 38 19.48 -14.56 -1.88
CA ARG A 38 18.78 -15.87 -1.80
C ARG A 38 17.53 -15.82 -0.95
N THR A 39 17.46 -14.88 -0.02
CA THR A 39 16.33 -14.73 0.91
C THR A 39 15.68 -13.38 0.68
N LEU A 40 14.42 -13.42 0.25
CA LEU A 40 13.57 -12.23 0.11
C LEU A 40 12.47 -12.29 1.16
N ILE A 41 12.52 -11.38 2.12
CA ILE A 41 11.42 -11.13 3.05
C ILE A 41 10.68 -9.90 2.53
N TRP A 42 9.43 -10.07 2.12
CA TRP A 42 8.69 -9.03 1.43
C TRP A 42 7.28 -8.85 1.97
N THR A 43 7.00 -7.63 2.44
CA THR A 43 5.63 -7.15 2.61
C THR A 43 5.22 -6.51 1.28
N ALA A 44 4.59 -7.30 0.41
CA ALA A 44 4.11 -6.83 -0.89
C ALA A 44 3.18 -5.62 -0.73
N GLY A 45 3.15 -4.75 -1.75
CA GLY A 45 2.24 -3.61 -1.77
C GLY A 45 0.79 -4.08 -1.66
N VAL A 46 -0.02 -3.34 -0.88
CA VAL A 46 -1.46 -3.60 -0.79
C VAL A 46 -2.15 -2.89 -1.95
N ALA A 47 -2.88 -3.66 -2.77
CA ALA A 47 -3.80 -3.14 -3.76
C ALA A 47 -5.24 -3.32 -3.26
N ALA A 48 -6.10 -2.34 -3.55
CA ALA A 48 -7.51 -2.46 -3.22
C ALA A 48 -8.15 -3.62 -3.99
N SER A 49 -9.16 -4.26 -3.38
CA SER A 49 -9.85 -5.41 -4.00
C SER A 49 -10.40 -5.04 -5.38
N PRO A 50 -10.19 -5.86 -6.43
CA PRO A 50 -10.75 -5.60 -7.76
C PRO A 50 -12.28 -5.45 -7.78
N LEU A 51 -12.97 -6.06 -6.81
CA LEU A 51 -14.42 -5.90 -6.61
C LEU A 51 -14.83 -4.43 -6.49
N ILE A 52 -14.00 -3.58 -5.88
CA ILE A 52 -14.34 -2.17 -5.66
C ILE A 52 -14.58 -1.45 -7.00
N ALA A 53 -13.80 -1.79 -8.03
CA ALA A 53 -13.93 -1.20 -9.35
C ALA A 53 -15.27 -1.57 -10.05
N THR A 54 -15.93 -2.66 -9.63
CA THR A 54 -17.19 -3.11 -10.25
C THR A 54 -18.42 -2.41 -9.68
N LEU A 55 -18.27 -1.65 -8.59
CA LEU A 55 -19.40 -1.04 -7.88
C LEU A 55 -19.86 0.30 -8.47
N GLY A 56 -19.10 0.86 -9.42
CA GLY A 56 -19.41 2.15 -10.05
C GLY A 56 -19.44 3.35 -9.09
N ALA A 57 -18.96 3.15 -7.86
CA ALA A 57 -18.94 4.17 -6.82
C ALA A 57 -17.62 4.97 -6.85
N GLU A 58 -17.64 6.14 -6.22
CA GLU A 58 -16.45 6.98 -6.08
C GLU A 58 -15.35 6.26 -5.28
N THR A 59 -14.11 6.41 -5.73
CA THR A 59 -12.96 5.82 -5.04
C THR A 59 -11.82 6.82 -4.82
N VAL A 60 -11.10 6.66 -3.72
CA VAL A 60 -9.86 7.39 -3.41
C VAL A 60 -8.73 6.38 -3.29
N ARG A 61 -7.80 6.43 -4.25
CA ARG A 61 -6.69 5.46 -4.36
C ARG A 61 -7.18 4.01 -4.41
N GLY A 62 -8.24 3.75 -5.19
CA GLY A 62 -8.81 2.41 -5.40
C GLY A 62 -9.73 1.90 -4.29
N ARG A 63 -9.94 2.67 -3.22
CA ARG A 63 -10.81 2.31 -2.07
C ARG A 63 -12.10 3.11 -2.13
N LEU A 64 -13.21 2.55 -1.66
CA LEU A 64 -14.51 3.23 -1.67
C LEU A 64 -14.46 4.50 -0.81
N ALA A 65 -14.81 5.64 -1.41
CA ALA A 65 -14.99 6.88 -0.67
C ALA A 65 -16.24 6.75 0.21
N VAL A 66 -16.07 6.83 1.53
CA VAL A 66 -17.17 6.68 2.49
C VAL A 66 -17.29 7.89 3.40
N THR A 67 -18.44 8.04 4.05
CA THR A 67 -18.61 9.04 5.10
C THR A 67 -17.80 8.67 6.36
N PRO A 68 -17.66 9.57 7.36
CA PRO A 68 -17.04 9.22 8.65
C PRO A 68 -17.78 8.09 9.39
N GLN A 69 -19.05 7.84 9.06
CA GLN A 69 -19.85 6.74 9.58
C GLN A 69 -19.73 5.47 8.73
N LEU A 70 -18.75 5.42 7.83
CA LEU A 70 -18.40 4.27 6.98
C LEU A 70 -19.46 3.93 5.92
N LYS A 71 -20.41 4.84 5.66
CA LYS A 71 -21.49 4.66 4.68
C LYS A 71 -21.02 5.00 3.28
N LEU A 72 -21.46 4.22 2.29
CA LEU A 72 -21.24 4.54 0.88
C LEU A 72 -22.27 5.57 0.40
N PRO A 73 -21.87 6.77 -0.04
CA PRO A 73 -22.81 7.75 -0.59
C PRO A 73 -23.57 7.19 -1.80
N GLY A 74 -24.89 7.42 -1.85
CA GLY A 74 -25.74 6.95 -2.95
C GLY A 74 -26.13 5.48 -2.90
N ALA A 75 -25.74 4.73 -1.87
CA ALA A 75 -26.10 3.32 -1.69
C ALA A 75 -26.59 3.05 -0.26
N ASP A 76 -27.91 3.11 -0.07
CA ASP A 76 -28.53 2.92 1.24
C ASP A 76 -28.27 1.53 1.81
N GLY A 77 -27.86 1.49 3.08
CA GLY A 77 -27.53 0.24 3.78
C GLY A 77 -26.16 -0.34 3.45
N VAL A 78 -25.37 0.31 2.58
CA VAL A 78 -24.03 -0.16 2.21
C VAL A 78 -22.94 0.55 3.03
N PHE A 79 -22.02 -0.25 3.56
CA PHE A 79 -20.89 0.21 4.36
C PHE A 79 -19.58 -0.39 3.84
N SER A 80 -18.48 0.36 3.94
CA SER A 80 -17.13 -0.13 3.63
C SER A 80 -16.19 0.13 4.80
N LEU A 81 -15.35 -0.86 5.11
CA LEU A 81 -14.44 -0.84 6.26
C LEU A 81 -13.06 -1.41 5.88
N GLY A 82 -12.07 -1.17 6.75
CA GLY A 82 -10.71 -1.69 6.58
C GLY A 82 -10.05 -1.18 5.28
N ASP A 83 -9.28 -2.04 4.63
CA ASP A 83 -8.52 -1.67 3.42
C ASP A 83 -9.40 -1.33 2.21
N ALA A 84 -10.69 -1.65 2.26
CA ALA A 84 -11.64 -1.30 1.20
C ALA A 84 -12.19 0.13 1.32
N ALA A 85 -11.93 0.82 2.43
CA ALA A 85 -12.52 2.11 2.74
C ALA A 85 -11.50 3.25 2.71
N ALA A 86 -11.81 4.30 1.97
CA ALA A 86 -11.20 5.61 2.14
C ALA A 86 -12.05 6.43 3.10
N VAL A 87 -11.80 6.26 4.40
CA VAL A 87 -12.46 7.02 5.46
C VAL A 87 -11.81 8.41 5.56
N PRO A 88 -12.58 9.51 5.55
CA PRO A 88 -12.05 10.85 5.68
C PRO A 88 -11.40 11.05 7.07
N ASP A 89 -10.21 11.64 7.07
CA ASP A 89 -9.50 12.03 8.30
C ASP A 89 -9.99 13.40 8.76
N LEU A 90 -10.92 13.41 9.72
CA LEU A 90 -11.54 14.65 10.24
C LEU A 90 -10.55 15.55 11.00
N ALA A 91 -9.38 15.05 11.38
CA ALA A 91 -8.38 15.84 12.10
C ALA A 91 -7.47 16.64 11.16
N LYS A 92 -7.46 16.33 9.85
CA LYS A 92 -6.48 16.89 8.91
C LYS A 92 -6.94 18.04 8.03
N GLY A 93 -8.21 18.47 8.12
CA GLY A 93 -8.73 19.69 7.49
C GLY A 93 -8.31 19.88 6.04
#